data_AF-A0ABD3EWA1-F1
#
_entry.id   AF-A0ABD3EWA1-F1
#
_cell.length_a   1.000
_cell.length_b   1.000
_cell.length_c   1.000
_cell.angle_alpha   90.00
_cell.angle_beta   90.00
_cell.angle_gamma   90.00
#
_symmetry.space_group_name_H-M   'P 1'
#
loop_
_entity.id
_entity.type
_entity.pdbx_description
1 polymer ?
#
loop_
_entity_poly.entity_id
_entity_poly.type
_entity_poly.pdbx_seq_one_letter_code
_entity_poly.pdbx_strand_id
1 'polypeptide(L)'
;MSFYLLSEGLTCAGIFSGAYESLKVLSRVEKGVDTDTLAAVLEFWIVLAAAAIFEQYVEFLISWFPFYYLFKCILLGLLLTPNKHFTHILFEGFIRPAVVAIKQKLDTNVLPVIESLVIKHGHWFNKNLLNRSLQLSSEDELLELERDLQEKLFQVRNEIRERKNTTTSKK
;
A
#
# COMPACT_ATOMS: atom_id res chain seq x y z
N MET A 1 23.58 -25.62 -12.50
CA MET A 1 24.26 -24.98 -11.36
C MET A 1 24.69 -23.55 -11.68
N SER A 2 25.55 -23.32 -12.68
CA SER A 2 26.13 -21.99 -12.94
C SER A 2 25.11 -20.91 -13.31
N PHE A 3 24.10 -21.22 -14.13
CA PHE A 3 23.09 -20.24 -14.54
C PHE A 3 22.09 -19.87 -13.44
N TYR A 4 21.84 -20.77 -12.49
CA TYR A 4 21.00 -20.49 -11.32
C TYR A 4 21.70 -19.50 -10.38
N LEU A 5 22.98 -19.78 -10.06
CA LEU A 5 23.81 -18.87 -9.26
C LEU A 5 24.00 -17.50 -9.92
N LEU A 6 24.08 -17.46 -11.25
CA LEU A 6 24.18 -16.20 -11.99
C LEU A 6 22.89 -15.36 -11.84
N SER A 7 21.73 -16.00 -11.90
CA SER A 7 20.44 -15.33 -11.72
C SER A 7 20.29 -14.78 -10.30
N GLU A 8 20.63 -15.57 -9.28
CA GLU A 8 20.61 -15.14 -7.87
C GLU A 8 21.63 -14.02 -7.60
N GLY A 9 22.78 -14.05 -8.30
CA GLY A 9 23.74 -12.96 -8.26
C GLY A 9 23.17 -11.66 -8.84
N LEU A 10 22.39 -11.75 -9.92
CA LEU A 10 21.77 -10.58 -10.55
C LEU A 10 20.66 -9.96 -9.69
N THR A 11 19.84 -10.78 -9.01
CA THR A 11 18.81 -10.28 -8.09
C THR A 11 19.44 -9.57 -6.90
N CYS A 12 20.50 -10.16 -6.31
CA CYS A 12 21.30 -9.52 -5.27
C CYS A 12 21.85 -8.18 -5.74
N ALA A 13 22.47 -8.13 -6.92
CA ALA A 13 23.01 -6.90 -7.49
C ALA A 13 21.93 -5.84 -7.74
N GLY A 14 20.74 -6.25 -8.18
CA GLY A 14 19.58 -5.36 -8.36
C GLY A 14 19.12 -4.74 -7.04
N ILE A 15 19.05 -5.53 -5.96
CA ILE A 15 18.70 -5.05 -4.62
C ILE A 15 19.76 -4.08 -4.10
N PHE A 16 21.04 -4.42 -4.22
CA PHE A 16 22.14 -3.53 -3.81
C PHE A 16 22.15 -2.22 -4.61
N SER A 17 21.90 -2.29 -5.93
CA SER A 17 21.81 -1.10 -6.78
C SER A 17 20.64 -0.21 -6.36
N GLY A 18 19.45 -0.80 -6.17
CA GLY A 18 18.27 -0.07 -5.71
C GLY A 18 18.49 0.55 -4.33
N ALA A 19 19.12 -0.17 -3.41
CA ALA A 19 19.44 0.33 -2.07
C ALA A 19 20.44 1.49 -2.12
N TYR A 20 21.46 1.40 -2.97
CA TYR A 20 22.42 2.48 -3.18
C TYR A 20 21.74 3.74 -3.74
N GLU A 21 20.86 3.60 -4.73
CA GLU A 21 20.12 4.74 -5.28
C GLU A 21 19.17 5.36 -4.25
N SER A 22 18.44 4.54 -3.48
CA SER A 22 17.60 5.01 -2.38
C SER A 22 18.39 5.78 -1.33
N LEU A 23 19.57 5.29 -0.92
CA LEU A 23 20.43 5.98 0.04
C LEU A 23 20.95 7.31 -0.53
N LYS A 24 21.36 7.31 -1.80
CA LYS A 24 21.81 8.52 -2.49
C LYS A 24 20.71 9.58 -2.57
N VAL A 25 19.46 9.16 -2.81
CA VAL A 25 18.29 10.04 -2.77
C VAL A 25 18.05 10.55 -1.36
N LEU A 26 18.04 9.66 -0.36
CA LEU A 26 17.78 10.02 1.05
C LEU A 26 18.81 11.02 1.59
N SER A 27 20.10 10.84 1.26
CA SER A 27 21.16 11.78 1.63
C SER A 27 21.06 13.15 0.94
N ARG A 28 20.22 13.27 -0.09
CA ARG A 28 19.97 14.52 -0.82
C ARG A 28 18.64 15.16 -0.46
N VAL A 29 17.74 14.45 0.25
CA VAL A 29 16.39 14.95 0.62
C VAL A 29 16.47 16.31 1.30
N GLU A 30 17.43 16.50 2.20
CA GLU A 30 17.61 17.76 2.94
C GLU A 30 18.08 18.93 2.06
N LYS A 31 18.61 18.66 0.85
CA LYS A 31 19.09 19.66 -0.11
C LYS A 31 18.05 20.02 -1.18
N GLY A 32 16.86 19.44 -1.12
CA GLY A 32 15.85 19.51 -2.17
C GLY A 32 16.12 18.48 -3.26
N VAL A 33 15.34 17.39 -3.25
CA VAL A 33 15.34 16.37 -4.30
C VAL A 33 14.14 16.57 -5.19
N ASP A 34 14.37 16.55 -6.50
CA ASP A 34 13.30 16.56 -7.50
C ASP A 34 12.40 15.34 -7.33
N THR A 35 11.09 15.56 -7.33
CA THR A 35 10.06 14.50 -7.23
C THR A 35 10.24 13.42 -8.29
N ASP A 36 10.74 13.80 -9.47
CA ASP A 36 10.96 12.90 -10.60
C ASP A 36 12.09 11.89 -10.33
N THR A 37 13.11 12.31 -9.56
CA THR A 37 14.20 11.40 -9.17
C THR A 37 13.71 10.38 -8.14
N LEU A 38 12.84 10.80 -7.22
CA LEU A 38 12.22 9.90 -6.25
C LEU A 38 11.27 8.91 -6.95
N ALA A 39 10.47 9.40 -7.90
CA ALA A 39 9.59 8.58 -8.71
C ALA A 39 10.38 7.51 -9.50
N ALA A 40 11.49 7.88 -10.14
CA ALA A 40 12.32 6.92 -10.88
C ALA A 40 12.87 5.78 -10.01
N VAL A 41 13.30 6.07 -8.79
CA VAL A 41 13.76 5.03 -7.84
C VAL A 41 12.60 4.13 -7.45
N LEU A 42 11.40 4.69 -7.22
CA LEU A 42 10.21 3.91 -6.87
C LEU A 42 9.74 3.04 -8.05
N GLU A 43 9.75 3.57 -9.27
CA GLU A 43 9.48 2.81 -10.50
C GLU A 43 10.45 1.63 -10.63
N PHE A 44 11.74 1.84 -10.36
CA PHE A 44 12.73 0.76 -10.35
C PHE A 44 12.37 -0.34 -9.33
N TRP A 45 12.04 0.03 -8.09
CA TRP A 45 11.63 -0.95 -7.07
C TRP A 45 10.38 -1.74 -7.47
N ILE A 46 9.41 -1.06 -8.07
CA ILE A 46 8.15 -1.68 -8.49
C ILE A 46 8.39 -2.67 -9.64
N VAL A 47 9.19 -2.30 -10.65
CA VAL A 47 9.52 -3.21 -11.75
C VAL A 47 10.41 -4.36 -11.27
N LEU A 48 11.36 -4.12 -10.34
CA LEU A 48 12.19 -5.16 -9.73
C LEU A 48 11.33 -6.19 -8.98
N ALA A 49 10.34 -5.74 -8.20
CA ALA A 49 9.42 -6.62 -7.49
C ALA A 49 8.54 -7.43 -8.47
N ALA A 50 8.02 -6.78 -9.52
CA ALA A 50 7.24 -7.47 -10.56
C ALA A 50 8.08 -8.53 -11.29
N ALA A 51 9.35 -8.22 -11.59
CA ALA A 51 10.28 -9.16 -12.19
C ALA A 51 10.56 -10.35 -11.27
N ALA A 52 10.80 -10.13 -9.97
CA ALA A 52 11.01 -11.20 -8.99
C ALA A 52 9.80 -12.15 -8.89
N ILE A 53 8.59 -11.60 -8.88
CA ILE A 53 7.35 -12.39 -8.88
C ILE A 53 7.24 -13.20 -10.19
N PHE A 54 7.49 -12.56 -11.33
CA PHE A 54 7.46 -13.21 -12.64
C PHE A 54 8.48 -14.33 -12.74
N GLU A 55 9.72 -14.11 -12.26
CA GLU A 55 10.75 -15.14 -12.21
C GLU A 55 10.26 -16.39 -11.50
N GLN A 56 9.62 -16.24 -10.35
CA GLN A 56 9.13 -17.38 -9.58
C GLN A 56 8.04 -18.17 -10.33
N TYR A 57 7.15 -17.48 -11.04
CA TYR A 57 6.15 -18.16 -11.88
C TYR A 57 6.76 -18.85 -13.10
N VAL A 58 7.75 -18.23 -13.75
CA VAL A 58 8.36 -18.81 -14.95
C VAL A 58 9.28 -19.96 -14.60
N GLU A 59 9.98 -19.93 -13.46
CA GLU A 59 10.70 -21.10 -12.95
C GLU A 59 9.77 -22.28 -12.71
N PHE A 60 8.59 -22.02 -12.13
CA PHE A 60 7.60 -23.05 -11.91
C PHE A 60 7.06 -23.65 -13.23
N LEU A 61 6.82 -22.82 -14.25
CA LEU A 61 6.18 -23.26 -15.50
C LEU A 61 7.15 -23.80 -16.56
N ILE A 62 8.35 -23.23 -16.66
CA ILE A 62 9.25 -23.36 -17.83
C ILE A 62 10.62 -23.95 -17.44
N SER A 63 10.83 -24.38 -16.18
CA SER A 63 12.09 -25.01 -15.72
C SER A 63 12.55 -26.23 -16.52
N TRP A 64 11.67 -26.86 -17.29
CA TRP A 64 12.00 -27.99 -18.16
C TRP A 64 12.61 -27.58 -19.52
N PHE A 65 12.58 -26.31 -19.90
CA PHE A 65 13.04 -25.83 -21.20
C PHE A 65 14.50 -25.35 -21.19
N PRO A 66 15.39 -25.85 -22.08
CA PRO A 66 16.84 -25.67 -21.98
C PRO A 66 17.36 -24.24 -22.26
N PHE A 67 16.58 -23.37 -22.91
CA PHE A 67 16.97 -21.97 -23.19
C PHE A 67 16.39 -20.93 -22.22
N TYR A 68 15.66 -21.37 -21.20
CA TYR A 68 14.97 -20.47 -20.26
C TYR A 68 15.92 -19.50 -19.55
N TYR A 69 17.02 -20.02 -19.00
CA TYR A 69 17.96 -19.22 -18.22
C TYR A 69 18.64 -18.10 -19.02
N LEU A 70 18.81 -18.27 -20.34
CA LEU A 70 19.40 -17.23 -21.19
C LEU A 70 18.45 -16.03 -21.33
N PHE A 71 17.18 -16.31 -21.61
CA PHE A 71 16.13 -15.28 -21.66
C PHE A 71 15.94 -14.61 -20.30
N LYS A 72 16.00 -15.40 -19.22
CA LYS A 72 16.00 -14.88 -17.84
C LYS A 72 17.12 -13.87 -17.63
N CYS A 73 18.36 -14.24 -17.93
CA CYS A 73 19.51 -13.36 -17.76
C CYS A 73 19.44 -12.10 -18.64
N ILE A 74 18.91 -12.20 -19.85
CA ILE A 74 18.71 -11.04 -20.73
C ILE A 74 17.65 -10.10 -20.16
N LEU A 75 16.53 -10.63 -19.66
CA LEU A 75 15.45 -9.84 -19.05
C LEU A 75 15.96 -9.09 -17.81
N LEU A 76 16.63 -9.78 -16.88
CA LEU A 76 17.18 -9.15 -15.69
C LEU A 76 18.34 -8.21 -16.05
N GLY A 77 19.17 -8.57 -17.03
CA GLY A 77 20.25 -7.72 -17.51
C GLY A 77 19.75 -6.41 -18.12
N LEU A 78 18.65 -6.45 -18.89
CA LEU A 78 17.99 -5.24 -19.39
C LEU A 78 17.40 -4.40 -18.25
N LEU A 79 16.90 -5.04 -17.19
CA LEU A 79 16.34 -4.36 -16.03
C LEU A 79 17.40 -3.71 -15.13
N LEU A 80 18.56 -4.37 -14.97
CA LEU A 80 19.73 -3.82 -14.28
C LEU A 80 20.51 -2.83 -15.14
N THR A 81 20.23 -2.76 -16.44
CA THR A 81 20.84 -1.74 -17.29
C THR A 81 20.39 -0.38 -16.75
N PRO A 82 21.32 0.56 -16.50
CA PRO A 82 21.03 1.87 -15.88
C PRO A 82 20.23 2.82 -16.80
N ASN A 83 19.55 2.28 -17.80
CA ASN A 83 18.76 3.03 -18.75
C ASN A 83 17.32 3.15 -18.22
N LYS A 84 17.05 4.26 -17.55
CA LYS A 84 15.76 4.62 -16.94
C LYS A 84 14.56 4.53 -17.90
N HIS A 85 14.80 4.57 -19.21
CA HIS A 85 13.74 4.43 -20.22
C HIS A 85 13.01 3.09 -20.18
N PHE A 86 13.71 1.96 -19.99
CA PHE A 86 13.06 0.65 -20.06
C PHE A 86 12.12 0.42 -18.87
N THR A 87 12.60 0.77 -17.67
CA THR A 87 11.82 0.73 -16.43
C THR A 87 10.59 1.63 -16.51
N HIS A 88 10.75 2.84 -17.03
CA HIS A 88 9.65 3.80 -17.18
C HIS A 88 8.58 3.30 -18.18
N ILE A 89 8.99 2.74 -19.32
CA ILE A 89 8.07 2.16 -20.32
C ILE A 89 7.28 0.98 -19.73
N LEU A 90 7.94 0.09 -18.98
CA LEU A 90 7.27 -1.04 -18.32
C LEU A 90 6.30 -0.56 -17.22
N PHE A 91 6.69 0.45 -16.45
CA PHE A 91 5.87 1.01 -15.41
C PHE A 91 4.59 1.64 -15.98
N GLU A 92 4.72 2.56 -16.93
CA GLU A 92 3.58 3.23 -17.57
C GLU A 92 2.69 2.26 -18.36
N GLY A 93 3.31 1.30 -19.07
CA GLY A 93 2.60 0.40 -19.97
C GLY A 93 1.84 -0.72 -19.26
N PHE A 94 2.46 -1.38 -18.27
CA PHE A 94 1.89 -2.59 -17.67
C PHE A 94 1.45 -2.39 -16.23
N ILE A 95 2.28 -1.71 -15.44
CA ILE A 95 2.09 -1.65 -13.99
C ILE A 95 1.04 -0.61 -13.61
N ARG A 96 1.12 0.59 -14.21
CA ARG A 96 0.15 1.66 -13.98
C ARG A 96 -1.30 1.26 -14.25
N PRO A 97 -1.64 0.66 -15.41
CA PRO A 97 -3.02 0.20 -15.64
C PRO A 97 -3.41 -0.95 -14.70
N ALA A 98 -2.48 -1.85 -14.34
CA ALA A 98 -2.76 -2.93 -13.39
C ALA A 98 -3.10 -2.38 -11.99
N VAL A 99 -2.32 -1.41 -11.49
CA VAL A 99 -2.55 -0.77 -10.18
C VAL A 99 -3.89 -0.04 -10.16
N VAL A 100 -4.21 0.69 -11.23
CA VAL A 100 -5.51 1.39 -11.34
C VAL A 100 -6.67 0.39 -11.33
N ALA A 101 -6.56 -0.70 -12.09
CA ALA A 101 -7.59 -1.73 -12.12
C ALA A 101 -7.77 -2.43 -10.77
N ILE A 102 -6.67 -2.72 -10.05
CA ILE A 102 -6.71 -3.31 -8.72
C ILE A 102 -7.34 -2.35 -7.72
N LYS A 103 -6.95 -1.08 -7.73
CA LYS A 103 -7.52 -0.05 -6.84
C LYS A 103 -9.01 0.10 -7.07
N GLN A 104 -9.46 0.18 -8.32
CA GLN A 104 -10.88 0.23 -8.65
C GLN A 104 -11.65 -0.99 -8.12
N LYS A 105 -11.08 -2.20 -8.24
CA LYS A 105 -11.68 -3.42 -7.69
C LYS A 105 -11.73 -3.40 -6.16
N LEU A 106 -10.69 -2.89 -5.50
CA LEU A 106 -10.62 -2.80 -4.04
C LEU A 106 -11.67 -1.82 -3.51
N ASP A 107 -11.76 -0.64 -4.13
CA ASP A 107 -12.71 0.40 -3.72
C ASP A 107 -14.16 -0.04 -3.97
N THR A 108 -14.42 -0.75 -5.06
CA THR A 108 -15.77 -1.20 -5.40
C THR A 108 -16.23 -2.40 -4.59
N ASN A 109 -15.35 -3.35 -4.29
CA ASN A 109 -15.76 -4.64 -3.72
C ASN A 109 -15.38 -4.81 -2.25
N VAL A 110 -14.24 -4.27 -1.82
CA VAL A 110 -13.68 -4.56 -0.49
C VAL A 110 -14.03 -3.47 0.51
N LEU A 111 -13.88 -2.20 0.14
CA LEU A 111 -14.24 -1.08 1.02
C LEU A 111 -15.68 -1.15 1.56
N PRO A 112 -16.73 -1.34 0.73
CA PRO A 112 -18.11 -1.37 1.26
C PRO A 112 -18.37 -2.58 2.18
N VAL A 113 -17.69 -3.70 1.93
CA VAL A 113 -17.80 -4.89 2.80
C VAL A 113 -17.15 -4.60 4.16
N ILE A 114 -15.97 -3.99 4.18
CA ILE A 114 -15.29 -3.61 5.42
C ILE A 114 -16.12 -2.57 6.18
N GLU A 115 -16.62 -1.54 5.51
CA GLU A 115 -17.48 -0.52 6.13
C GLU A 115 -18.73 -1.13 6.76
N SER A 116 -19.42 -2.02 6.04
CA SER A 116 -20.61 -2.68 6.58
C SER A 116 -20.29 -3.62 7.74
N LEU A 117 -19.15 -4.31 7.73
CA LEU A 117 -18.69 -5.15 8.83
C LEU A 117 -18.27 -4.32 10.05
N VAL A 118 -17.58 -3.19 9.85
CA VAL A 118 -17.17 -2.25 10.90
C VAL A 118 -18.37 -1.61 11.55
N ILE A 119 -19.39 -1.19 10.78
CA ILE A 119 -20.62 -0.62 11.35
C ILE A 119 -21.40 -1.69 12.14
N LYS A 120 -21.48 -2.92 11.61
CA LYS A 120 -22.24 -4.02 12.22
C LYS A 120 -21.59 -4.54 13.51
N HIS A 121 -20.28 -4.76 13.51
CA HIS A 121 -19.55 -5.25 14.69
C HIS A 121 -19.13 -4.11 15.63
N GLY A 122 -18.89 -2.91 15.11
CA GLY A 122 -18.47 -1.74 15.90
C GLY A 122 -19.51 -1.33 16.94
N HIS A 123 -20.80 -1.40 16.61
CA HIS A 123 -21.87 -1.11 17.58
C HIS A 123 -21.88 -2.11 18.75
N TRP A 124 -21.69 -3.41 18.47
CA TRP A 124 -21.60 -4.44 19.51
C TRP A 124 -20.30 -4.31 20.32
N PHE A 125 -19.17 -4.05 19.67
CA PHE A 125 -17.86 -3.90 20.33
C PHE A 125 -17.83 -2.67 21.24
N ASN A 126 -18.37 -1.54 20.79
CA ASN A 126 -18.47 -0.31 21.58
C ASN A 126 -19.33 -0.53 22.83
N LYS A 127 -20.50 -1.18 22.67
CA LYS A 127 -21.37 -1.54 23.80
C LYS A 127 -20.68 -2.46 24.79
N ASN A 128 -19.92 -3.45 24.31
CA ASN A 128 -19.21 -4.39 25.17
C ASN A 128 -18.04 -3.73 25.91
N LEU A 129 -17.29 -2.84 25.24
CA LEU A 129 -16.23 -2.05 25.86
C LEU A 129 -16.76 -1.12 26.94
N LEU A 130 -17.83 -0.36 26.65
CA LEU A 130 -18.46 0.54 27.63
C LEU A 130 -18.90 -0.23 28.88
N ASN A 131 -19.52 -1.40 28.71
CA ASN A 131 -19.95 -2.22 29.82
C ASN A 131 -18.77 -2.74 30.67
N ARG A 132 -17.61 -2.99 30.04
CA ARG A 132 -16.41 -3.40 30.75
C ARG A 132 -15.74 -2.24 31.48
N SER A 133 -15.68 -1.06 30.84
CA SER A 133 -15.16 0.16 31.46
C SER A 133 -15.98 0.53 32.69
N LEU A 134 -17.31 0.43 32.62
CA LEU A 134 -18.20 0.65 33.77
C LEU A 134 -17.92 -0.27 34.97
N GLN A 135 -17.41 -1.49 34.73
CA GLN A 135 -17.10 -2.45 35.81
C GLN A 135 -15.69 -2.34 36.37
N LEU A 136 -14.74 -1.79 35.61
CA LEU A 136 -13.33 -1.75 35.98
C LEU A 136 -12.88 -0.36 36.48
N SER A 137 -13.63 0.70 36.19
CA SER A 137 -13.23 2.08 36.52
C SER A 137 -13.57 2.49 37.96
N SER A 138 -12.65 3.26 38.55
CA SER A 138 -12.84 3.98 39.82
C SER A 138 -13.88 5.10 39.67
N GLU A 139 -14.47 5.61 40.77
CA GLU A 139 -15.52 6.65 40.73
C GLU A 139 -15.08 7.91 39.96
N ASP A 140 -13.82 8.32 40.07
CA ASP A 140 -13.28 9.48 39.36
C ASP A 140 -13.22 9.27 37.83
N GLU A 141 -12.89 8.06 37.36
CA GLU A 141 -12.86 7.72 35.93
C GLU A 141 -14.26 7.58 35.33
N LEU A 142 -15.24 7.17 36.15
CA LEU A 142 -16.66 7.14 35.76
C LEU A 142 -17.21 8.54 35.49
N LEU A 143 -16.85 9.52 36.32
CA LEU A 143 -17.22 10.93 36.13
C LEU A 143 -16.60 11.51 34.85
N GLU A 144 -15.34 11.17 34.57
CA GLU A 144 -14.68 11.59 33.33
C GLU A 144 -15.35 10.96 32.09
N LEU A 145 -15.69 9.67 32.15
CA LEU A 145 -16.39 8.95 31.08
C LEU A 145 -17.80 9.51 30.82
N GLU A 146 -18.54 9.84 31.87
CA GLU A 146 -19.87 10.46 31.74
C GLU A 146 -19.78 11.80 31.01
N ARG A 147 -18.84 12.67 31.43
CA ARG A 147 -18.61 13.97 30.81
C ARG A 147 -18.28 13.81 29.31
N ASP A 148 -17.41 12.88 28.97
CA ASP A 148 -17.01 12.62 27.58
C ASP A 148 -18.20 12.13 26.73
N LEU A 149 -19.03 11.24 27.29
CA LEU A 149 -20.26 10.78 26.63
C LEU A 149 -21.27 11.90 26.44
N GLN A 150 -21.45 12.78 27.43
CA GLN A 150 -22.33 13.94 27.31
C GLN A 150 -21.86 14.89 26.21
N GLU A 151 -20.55 15.14 26.10
CA GLU A 151 -19.97 15.97 25.04
C GLU A 151 -20.24 15.36 23.66
N LYS A 152 -20.00 14.05 23.48
CA LYS A 152 -20.28 13.38 22.20
C LYS A 152 -21.77 13.40 21.85
N LEU A 153 -22.66 13.22 22.82
CA LEU A 153 -24.11 13.34 22.60
C LEU A 153 -24.51 14.75 22.18
N PHE A 154 -23.89 15.78 22.77
CA PHE A 154 -24.12 17.17 22.38
C PHE A 154 -23.68 17.44 20.94
N GLN A 155 -22.49 16.97 20.55
CA GLN A 155 -21.99 17.08 19.17
C GLN A 155 -22.92 16.41 18.17
N VAL A 156 -23.33 15.16 18.44
CA VAL A 156 -24.27 14.42 17.56
C VAL A 156 -25.58 15.17 17.42
N ARG A 157 -26.10 15.75 18.51
CA ARG A 157 -27.37 16.50 18.47
C ARG A 157 -27.26 17.77 17.64
N ASN A 158 -26.14 18.48 17.74
CA ASN A 158 -25.87 19.68 16.94
C ASN A 158 -25.77 19.34 15.45
N GLU A 159 -25.01 18.31 15.10
CA GLU A 159 -24.87 17.82 13.72
C GLU A 159 -26.24 17.45 13.11
N ILE A 160 -27.10 16.74 13.86
CA ILE A 160 -28.47 16.42 13.43
C ILE A 160 -29.28 17.71 13.18
N ARG A 161 -29.14 18.70 14.06
CA ARG A 161 -29.86 19.98 13.93
C ARG A 161 -29.39 20.78 12.71
N GLU A 162 -28.09 20.82 12.46
CA GLU A 162 -27.51 21.48 11.27
C GLU A 162 -27.97 20.80 9.97
N ARG A 163 -27.93 19.46 9.91
CA ARG A 163 -28.44 18.70 8.74
C ARG A 163 -29.93 18.93 8.50
N LYS A 164 -30.73 19.09 9.56
CA LYS A 164 -32.16 19.43 9.45
C LYS A 164 -32.39 20.87 8.93
N ASN A 165 -31.61 21.84 9.42
CA ASN A 165 -31.72 23.24 9.02
C ASN A 165 -31.28 23.45 7.55
N THR A 166 -30.19 22.81 7.12
CA THR A 166 -29.70 22.86 5.73
C THR A 166 -30.65 22.21 4.73
N THR A 167 -31.34 21.14 5.12
CA THR A 167 -32.38 20.49 4.29
C THR A 167 -33.63 21.36 4.17
N THR A 168 -33.96 22.15 5.19
CA THR A 168 -35.12 23.06 5.19
C THR A 168 -34.84 24.34 4.38
N SER A 169 -33.58 24.79 4.33
CA SER A 169 -33.16 25.98 3.55
C SER A 169 -33.00 25.73 2.05
N LYS A 170 -32.94 24.47 1.60
CA LYS A 170 -32.84 24.08 0.17
C LYS A 170 -34.21 23.85 -0.49
N LYS A 171 -35.30 23.96 0.26
CA LYS A 171 -36.67 23.70 -0.17
C LYS A 171 -37.47 25.00 -0.21
#